data_AF-A0A1K0JCW0-F1
#
_entry.id   AF-A0A1K0JCW0-F1
#
_cell.length_a   1.000
_cell.length_b   1.000
_cell.length_c   1.000
_cell.angle_alpha   90.00
_cell.angle_beta   90.00
_cell.angle_gamma   90.00
#
_symmetry.space_group_name_H-M   'P 1'
#
loop_
_entity.id
_entity.type
_entity.pdbx_description
1 polymer ?
#
loop_
_entity_poly.entity_id
_entity_poly.type
_entity_poly.pdbx_seq_one_letter_code
_entity_poly.pdbx_strand_id
1 'polypeptide(L)'
;MLSSKGAAGITGAGFITLAATLSVVPAVPVAGMALILGIDRFMSECRAITNIIGNAIATLVVAKWEGELDRAQLSAALAGEVPIEIIPPVTKPVK
;
A
#
# COMPACT_ATOMS: atom_id res chain seq x y z
N MET A 1 7.86 14.81 -9.25
CA MET A 1 7.82 14.20 -7.89
C MET A 1 6.54 14.49 -7.09
N LEU A 2 5.77 15.54 -7.41
CA LEU A 2 4.49 15.86 -6.71
C LEU A 2 3.35 14.84 -6.99
N SER A 3 3.31 14.27 -8.20
CA SER A 3 2.33 13.24 -8.60
C SER A 3 2.54 11.87 -7.91
N SER A 4 3.79 11.51 -7.57
CA SER A 4 4.14 10.21 -6.99
C SER A 4 3.66 10.03 -5.54
N LYS A 5 3.53 11.14 -4.78
CA LYS A 5 3.00 11.12 -3.40
C LYS A 5 1.47 11.26 -3.34
N GLY A 6 0.83 11.83 -4.37
CA GLY A 6 -0.63 11.99 -4.43
C GLY A 6 -1.38 10.78 -5.02
N ALA A 7 -0.74 10.02 -5.92
CA ALA A 7 -1.34 8.83 -6.54
C ALA A 7 -1.30 7.56 -5.68
N ALA A 8 -0.60 7.61 -4.53
CA ALA A 8 -0.43 6.46 -3.64
C ALA A 8 -1.72 6.06 -2.87
N GLY A 9 -2.78 6.89 -2.86
CA GLY A 9 -3.83 6.75 -1.85
C GLY A 9 -5.29 6.70 -2.30
N ILE A 10 -5.63 6.91 -3.57
CA ILE A 10 -7.06 6.96 -3.96
C ILE A 10 -7.48 5.61 -4.54
N THR A 11 -8.09 4.77 -3.71
CA THR A 11 -8.79 3.57 -4.17
C THR A 11 -9.89 3.97 -5.15
N GLY A 12 -9.99 3.29 -6.29
CA GLY A 12 -11.03 3.53 -7.31
C GLY A 12 -10.76 4.65 -8.33
N ALA A 13 -9.58 5.28 -8.35
CA ALA A 13 -9.23 6.26 -9.40
C ALA A 13 -9.24 5.64 -10.82
N GLY A 14 -8.93 4.34 -10.92
CA GLY A 14 -8.97 3.58 -12.17
C GLY A 14 -10.37 3.51 -12.77
N PHE A 15 -11.39 3.18 -11.97
CA PHE A 15 -12.77 3.21 -12.43
C PHE A 15 -13.22 4.60 -12.87
N ILE A 16 -12.84 5.67 -12.19
CA ILE A 16 -13.23 7.04 -12.59
C ILE A 16 -12.70 7.36 -14.00
N THR A 17 -11.46 6.98 -14.30
CA THR A 17 -10.89 7.13 -15.66
C THR A 17 -11.59 6.23 -16.68
N LEU A 18 -11.92 4.99 -16.31
CA LEU A 18 -12.67 4.06 -17.16
C LEU A 18 -14.08 4.59 -17.46
N ALA A 19 -14.80 5.08 -16.45
CA ALA A 19 -16.13 5.66 -16.60
C ALA A 19 -16.11 6.94 -17.48
N ALA A 20 -15.11 7.80 -17.31
CA ALA A 20 -14.93 9.01 -18.12
C ALA A 20 -14.60 8.71 -19.60
N THR A 21 -13.95 7.57 -19.89
CA THR A 21 -13.65 7.13 -21.26
C THR A 21 -14.80 6.32 -21.87
N LEU A 22 -15.59 5.62 -21.06
CA LEU A 22 -16.78 4.88 -21.52
C LEU A 22 -17.98 5.79 -21.78
N SER A 23 -18.06 6.97 -21.15
CA SER A 23 -19.13 7.94 -21.41
C SER A 23 -19.15 8.49 -22.85
N VAL A 24 -18.04 8.36 -23.57
CA VAL A 24 -17.95 8.71 -25.00
C VAL A 24 -18.21 7.51 -25.94
N VAL A 25 -18.42 6.30 -25.40
CA VAL A 25 -18.75 5.10 -26.18
C VAL A 25 -20.26 4.82 -26.07
N PRO A 26 -21.04 4.99 -27.16
CA PRO A 26 -22.51 5.03 -27.10
C PRO A 26 -23.22 3.69 -26.89
N ALA A 27 -22.50 2.59 -26.58
CA ALA A 27 -23.04 1.23 -26.63
C ALA A 27 -22.95 0.43 -25.31
N VAL A 28 -22.43 1.00 -24.22
CA VAL A 28 -22.15 0.21 -23.01
C VAL A 28 -23.33 0.24 -22.03
N PRO A 29 -23.94 -0.91 -21.70
CA PRO A 29 -25.06 -0.98 -20.76
C PRO A 29 -24.64 -0.56 -19.34
N VAL A 30 -25.46 0.26 -18.68
CA VAL A 30 -25.22 0.76 -17.31
C VAL A 30 -25.05 -0.38 -16.29
N ALA A 31 -25.80 -1.48 -16.46
CA ALA A 31 -25.66 -2.66 -15.62
C ALA A 31 -24.26 -3.30 -15.72
N GLY A 32 -23.62 -3.28 -16.89
CA GLY A 32 -22.25 -3.77 -17.08
C GLY A 32 -21.21 -2.88 -16.40
N MET A 33 -21.41 -1.56 -16.42
CA MET A 33 -20.54 -0.62 -15.71
C MET A 33 -20.62 -0.79 -14.18
N ALA A 34 -21.81 -1.06 -13.63
CA ALA A 34 -21.99 -1.32 -12.21
C ALA A 34 -21.29 -2.61 -11.74
N LEU A 35 -21.28 -3.67 -12.57
CA LEU A 35 -20.52 -4.90 -12.30
C LEU A 35 -19.00 -4.64 -12.30
N ILE A 36 -18.52 -3.87 -13.27
CA ILE A 36 -17.09 -3.50 -13.36
C ILE A 36 -16.67 -2.61 -12.19
N LEU A 37 -17.53 -1.69 -11.73
CA LEU A 37 -17.28 -0.85 -10.54
C LEU A 37 -17.00 -1.70 -9.29
N GLY A 38 -17.79 -2.75 -9.05
CA GLY A 38 -17.63 -3.63 -7.90
C GLY A 38 -16.27 -4.35 -7.92
N ILE A 39 -15.88 -4.85 -9.10
CA ILE A 39 -14.60 -5.54 -9.29
C ILE A 39 -13.43 -4.56 -9.20
N ASP A 40 -13.51 -3.38 -9.81
CA ASP A 40 -12.44 -2.36 -9.75
C ASP A 40 -12.18 -1.94 -8.31
N ARG A 41 -13.23 -1.71 -7.53
CA ARG A 41 -13.08 -1.34 -6.12
C ARG A 41 -12.39 -2.44 -5.31
N PHE A 42 -12.84 -3.68 -5.45
CA PHE A 42 -12.20 -4.83 -4.78
C PHE A 42 -10.74 -4.98 -5.20
N MET A 43 -10.46 -4.91 -6.50
CA MET A 43 -9.09 -4.99 -7.04
C MET A 43 -8.22 -3.83 -6.54
N SER A 44 -8.77 -2.63 -6.42
CA SER A 44 -8.07 -1.45 -5.90
C SER A 44 -7.68 -1.63 -4.43
N GLU A 45 -8.58 -2.19 -3.62
CA GLU A 45 -8.34 -2.50 -2.21
C GLU A 45 -7.29 -3.61 -2.05
N CYS A 46 -7.39 -4.70 -2.82
CA CYS A 46 -6.35 -5.74 -2.85
C CYS A 46 -4.97 -5.16 -3.20
N ARG A 47 -4.90 -4.29 -4.20
CA ARG A 47 -3.65 -3.63 -4.61
C ARG A 47 -3.08 -2.75 -3.50
N ALA A 48 -3.94 -2.06 -2.75
CA ALA A 48 -3.51 -1.26 -1.60
C ALA A 48 -2.89 -2.15 -0.51
N ILE A 49 -3.53 -3.27 -0.17
CA ILE A 49 -3.03 -4.22 0.82
C ILE A 49 -1.67 -4.78 0.39
N THR A 50 -1.53 -5.23 -0.87
CA THR A 50 -0.26 -5.78 -1.36
C THR A 50 0.86 -4.73 -1.36
N ASN A 51 0.56 -3.47 -1.68
CA ASN A 51 1.54 -2.40 -1.64
C ASN A 51 2.01 -2.09 -0.21
N ILE A 52 1.10 -2.11 0.76
CA ILE A 52 1.45 -1.90 2.18
C ILE A 52 2.35 -3.05 2.66
N ILE A 53 1.97 -4.30 2.38
CA ILE A 53 2.76 -5.48 2.76
C ILE A 53 4.15 -5.43 2.09
N GLY A 54 4.22 -5.12 0.80
CA GLY A 54 5.47 -5.00 0.06
C GLY A 54 6.41 -3.95 0.66
N ASN A 55 5.90 -2.76 1.00
CA ASN A 55 6.69 -1.71 1.62
C ASN A 55 7.16 -2.09 3.05
N ALA A 56 6.32 -2.76 3.83
CA ALA A 56 6.68 -3.24 5.16
C ALA A 56 7.81 -4.29 5.09
N ILE A 57 7.68 -5.27 4.20
CA ILE A 57 8.70 -6.29 3.98
C ILE A 57 9.99 -5.68 3.42
N ALA A 58 9.90 -4.76 2.46
CA ALA A 58 11.05 -4.08 1.89
C ALA A 58 11.87 -3.36 2.97
N THR A 59 11.20 -2.68 3.91
CA THR A 59 11.85 -2.03 5.05
C THR A 59 12.64 -3.03 5.90
N LEU A 60 12.05 -4.20 6.20
CA LEU A 60 12.73 -5.26 6.97
C LEU A 60 13.92 -5.86 6.22
N VAL A 61 13.78 -6.07 4.91
CA VAL A 61 14.85 -6.61 4.06
C VAL A 61 16.02 -5.65 3.97
N VAL A 62 15.75 -4.36 3.72
CA VAL A 62 16.78 -3.32 3.65
C VAL A 62 17.49 -3.18 5.00
N ALA A 63 16.75 -3.11 6.11
CA ALA A 63 17.36 -3.05 7.44
C ALA A 63 18.25 -4.27 7.73
N LYS A 64 17.87 -5.47 7.25
CA LYS A 64 18.69 -6.67 7.39
C LYS A 64 19.97 -6.60 6.57
N TRP A 65 19.93 -6.03 5.36
CA TRP A 65 21.10 -5.89 4.50
C TRP A 65 22.07 -4.82 5.02
N GLU A 66 21.56 -3.73 5.59
CA GLU A 66 22.37 -2.69 6.24
C GLU A 66 22.91 -3.12 7.61
N GLY A 67 22.49 -4.27 8.15
CA GLY A 67 22.90 -4.74 9.48
C GLY A 67 22.21 -4.02 10.65
N GLU A 68 21.26 -3.13 10.36
CA GLU A 68 20.50 -2.30 11.32
C GLU A 68 19.23 -3.01 11.85
N LEU A 69 18.98 -4.26 11.44
CA LEU A 69 17.80 -5.00 11.89
C LEU A 69 18.01 -5.63 13.27
N ASP A 70 17.41 -5.03 14.30
CA ASP A 70 17.28 -5.64 15.63
C ASP A 70 16.28 -6.82 15.59
N ARG A 71 16.83 -8.03 15.72
CA ARG A 71 16.06 -9.29 15.68
C ARG A 71 15.28 -9.54 16.97
N ALA A 72 15.78 -9.07 18.12
CA ALA A 72 15.08 -9.22 19.39
C ALA A 72 13.85 -8.32 19.41
N GLN A 73 14.01 -7.07 18.97
CA GLN A 73 12.89 -6.13 18.84
C GLN A 73 11.88 -6.60 17.80
N LEU A 74 12.33 -7.12 16.65
CA LEU A 74 11.44 -7.69 15.63
C LEU A 74 10.64 -8.88 16.18
N SER A 75 11.30 -9.80 16.91
CA SER A 75 10.62 -10.97 17.48
C SER A 75 9.59 -10.58 18.53
N ALA A 76 9.90 -9.62 19.41
CA ALA A 76 8.96 -9.11 20.40
C ALA A 76 7.76 -8.40 19.73
N ALA A 77 8.02 -7.63 18.67
CA ALA A 77 6.96 -6.94 17.92
C ALA A 77 6.02 -7.94 17.22
N LEU A 78 6.56 -9.02 16.64
CA LEU A 78 5.78 -10.09 16.01
C LEU A 78 5.03 -10.95 17.03
N ALA A 79 5.53 -11.06 18.26
CA ALA A 79 4.86 -11.73 19.37
C ALA A 79 3.74 -10.88 20.01
N GLY A 80 3.61 -9.59 19.61
CA GLY A 80 2.63 -8.67 20.18
C GLY A 80 3.02 -8.12 21.56
N GLU A 81 4.28 -8.24 21.95
CA GLU A 81 4.79 -7.88 23.28
C GLU A 81 5.31 -6.43 23.36
N VAL A 82 5.30 -5.69 22.25
CA VAL A 82 5.81 -4.31 22.17
C VAL A 82 4.65 -3.30 22.14
N PRO A 83 4.57 -2.35 23.08
CA PRO A 83 3.61 -1.24 23.02
C PRO A 83 3.82 -0.39 21.76
N ILE A 84 2.72 0.07 21.13
CA ILE A 84 2.75 0.85 19.88
C ILE A 84 3.49 2.20 20.04
N GLU A 85 3.66 2.69 21.28
CA GLU A 85 4.60 3.75 21.60
C GLU A 85 5.96 3.16 21.96
N ILE A 86 6.92 3.25 21.02
CA ILE A 86 8.34 3.59 21.24
C ILE A 86 8.95 3.59 19.82
N ILE A 87 9.06 4.78 19.23
CA ILE A 87 10.12 5.03 18.23
C ILE A 87 11.26 5.63 19.05
N PRO A 88 12.21 4.82 19.56
CA PRO A 88 13.40 5.41 20.13
C PRO A 88 14.16 6.10 18.99
N PRO A 89 14.79 7.26 19.23
CA PRO A 89 15.61 7.90 18.22
C PRO A 89 16.67 6.90 17.77
N VAL A 90 16.96 6.87 16.46
CA VAL A 90 18.03 6.05 15.86
C VAL A 90 19.34 6.36 16.59
N THR A 91 19.69 5.55 17.58
CA THR A 91 20.90 5.74 18.38
C THR A 91 22.08 5.09 17.69
N LYS A 92 22.68 5.92 16.83
CA LYS A 92 24.08 5.99 16.39
C LYS A 92 24.62 4.97 15.37
N PRO A 93 25.49 5.46 14.46
CA PRO A 93 26.18 4.65 13.48
C PRO A 93 27.21 3.76 14.17
N VAL A 94 27.13 2.46 13.91
CA VAL A 94 28.25 1.56 14.19
C VAL A 94 29.28 1.78 13.07
N LYS A 95 30.53 1.98 13.48
CA LYS A 95 31.68 2.25 12.61
C LYS A 95 31.84 1.26 11.47
#